data_AF-A0A917Q6P4-F1
#
_entry.id   AF-A0A917Q6P4-F1
#
_cell.length_a   1.000
_cell.length_b   1.000
_cell.length_c   1.000
_cell.angle_alpha   90.00
_cell.angle_beta   90.00
_cell.angle_gamma   90.00
#
_symmetry.space_group_name_H-M   'P 1'
#
loop_
_entity.id
_entity.type
_entity.pdbx_description
1 polymer ?
#
loop_
_entity_poly.entity_id
_entity_poly.type
_entity_poly.pdbx_seq_one_letter_code
_entity_poly.pdbx_strand_id
1 'polypeptide(L)'
;MPEPDNRDELCGPTSWDRVRSNLVLGQRLTGTVAIVPRPGAIGIVIDLGLPFQGFVDVMLLPYDVSRWPSPGTTTDFLIWWMDKRPQIRLVPADRRYRRDDFDTWRLGHVSPSSPLSREDFQFNPRD
;
A
#
# COMPACT_ATOMS: atom_id res chain seq x y z
N MET A 1 27.58 -34.18 22.29
CA MET A 1 26.21 -33.63 22.22
C MET A 1 26.26 -32.40 21.33
N PRO A 2 25.93 -32.48 20.03
CA PRO A 2 25.74 -31.27 19.25
C PRO A 2 24.37 -30.65 19.60
N GLU A 3 24.33 -29.34 19.81
CA GLU A 3 23.08 -28.57 19.94
C GLU A 3 22.27 -28.68 18.65
N PRO A 4 20.92 -28.74 18.70
CA PRO A 4 20.12 -28.71 17.49
C PRO A 4 20.20 -27.31 16.87
N ASP A 5 20.78 -27.26 15.67
CA ASP A 5 20.77 -26.09 14.79
C ASP A 5 19.34 -25.83 14.32
N ASN A 6 18.66 -24.95 15.04
CA ASN A 6 17.25 -24.67 14.90
C ASN A 6 17.02 -23.50 13.92
N ARG A 7 17.59 -23.58 12.71
CA ARG A 7 17.56 -22.45 11.75
C ARG A 7 16.83 -22.67 10.44
N ASP A 8 16.28 -23.87 10.15
CA ASP A 8 15.66 -24.12 8.84
C ASP A 8 14.33 -24.92 8.86
N GLU A 9 13.62 -25.01 10.00
CA GLU A 9 12.28 -25.64 10.07
C GLU A 9 11.10 -24.64 10.10
N LEU A 10 11.07 -23.70 9.16
CA LEU A 10 9.83 -23.01 8.76
C LEU A 10 9.62 -23.14 7.25
N CYS A 11 9.67 -24.38 6.77
CA CYS A 11 9.46 -24.71 5.35
C CYS A 11 7.95 -24.71 5.01
N GLY A 12 7.33 -23.53 5.06
CA GLY A 12 5.97 -23.28 4.60
C GLY A 12 5.75 -21.77 4.38
N PRO A 13 4.97 -21.37 3.35
CA PRO A 13 4.68 -19.96 3.14
C PRO A 13 3.99 -19.40 4.38
N THR A 14 4.51 -18.27 4.88
CA THR A 14 3.90 -17.54 6.00
C THR A 14 2.46 -17.16 5.64
N SER A 15 1.63 -16.85 6.64
CA SER A 15 0.29 -16.31 6.38
C SER A 15 0.33 -15.08 5.45
N TRP A 16 1.42 -14.30 5.52
CA TRP A 16 1.69 -13.21 4.60
C TRP A 16 1.96 -13.68 3.17
N ASP A 17 2.83 -14.67 2.98
CA ASP A 17 3.15 -15.18 1.63
C ASP A 17 1.90 -15.69 0.91
N ARG A 18 0.99 -16.35 1.65
CA ARG A 18 -0.30 -16.82 1.12
C ARG A 18 -1.25 -15.68 0.76
N VAL A 19 -1.34 -14.64 1.60
CA VAL A 19 -2.18 -13.47 1.27
C VAL A 19 -1.58 -12.74 0.07
N ARG A 20 -0.27 -12.46 0.11
CA ARG A 20 0.46 -11.74 -0.93
C ARG A 20 0.40 -12.44 -2.29
N SER A 21 0.45 -13.77 -2.35
CA SER A 21 0.35 -14.51 -3.62
C SER A 21 -1.00 -14.33 -4.33
N ASN A 22 -2.04 -13.91 -3.62
CA ASN A 22 -3.38 -13.67 -4.17
C ASN A 22 -3.64 -12.18 -4.48
N LEU A 23 -2.69 -11.29 -4.18
CA LEU A 23 -2.85 -9.85 -4.39
C LEU A 23 -2.11 -9.41 -5.66
N VAL A 24 -2.75 -8.52 -6.42
CA VAL A 24 -2.21 -8.01 -7.69
C VAL A 24 -1.90 -6.52 -7.57
N LEU A 25 -0.74 -6.07 -8.07
CA LEU A 25 -0.43 -4.63 -8.13
C LEU A 25 -1.48 -3.92 -8.99
N GLY A 26 -1.98 -2.77 -8.52
CA GLY A 26 -3.06 -2.05 -9.17
C GLY A 26 -4.46 -2.57 -8.86
N GLN A 27 -4.60 -3.70 -8.16
CA GLN A 27 -5.89 -4.18 -7.66
C GLN A 27 -6.55 -3.12 -6.78
N ARG A 28 -7.83 -2.83 -7.02
CA ARG A 28 -8.63 -1.93 -6.19
C ARG A 28 -9.12 -2.67 -4.94
N LEU A 29 -8.94 -2.05 -3.78
CA LEU A 29 -9.44 -2.50 -2.48
C LEU A 29 -10.17 -1.35 -1.80
N THR A 30 -11.36 -1.62 -1.29
CA THR A 30 -12.07 -0.69 -0.40
C THR A 30 -11.53 -0.85 1.01
N GLY A 31 -11.26 0.27 1.69
CA GLY A 31 -10.77 0.26 3.05
C GLY A 31 -11.22 1.48 3.83
N THR A 32 -11.06 1.42 5.15
CA THR A 32 -11.41 2.51 6.06
C THR A 32 -10.15 3.05 6.72
N VAL A 33 -9.99 4.38 6.77
CA VAL A 33 -8.87 5.00 7.49
C VAL A 33 -9.00 4.69 8.97
N ALA A 34 -8.08 3.87 9.50
CA ALA A 34 -8.09 3.47 10.90
C ALA A 34 -7.39 4.51 11.77
N ILE A 35 -6.21 4.99 11.34
CA ILE A 35 -5.42 5.95 12.11
C ILE A 35 -4.53 6.81 11.20
N VAL A 36 -4.32 8.07 11.63
CA VAL A 36 -3.35 9.02 11.06
C VAL A 36 -2.30 9.33 12.14
N PRO A 37 -1.23 8.52 12.28
CA PRO A 37 -0.35 8.56 13.46
C PRO A 37 0.47 9.85 13.59
N ARG A 38 0.95 10.41 12.48
CA ARG A 38 1.63 11.72 12.40
C ARG A 38 1.28 12.40 11.07
N PRO A 39 0.22 13.22 11.06
CA PRO A 39 -0.20 13.92 9.85
C PRO A 39 0.96 14.74 9.26
N GLY A 40 1.17 14.63 7.95
CA GLY A 40 2.26 15.30 7.23
C GLY A 40 3.65 14.67 7.33
N ALA A 41 3.84 13.59 8.12
CA ALA A 41 5.18 13.00 8.34
C ALA A 41 5.30 11.50 8.05
N ILE A 42 4.22 10.72 8.21
CA ILE A 42 4.29 9.25 8.09
C ILE A 42 3.35 8.74 6.98
N GLY A 43 2.07 9.08 7.06
CA GLY A 43 1.05 8.51 6.18
C GLY A 43 -0.19 8.10 6.97
N ILE A 44 -1.02 7.24 6.37
CA ILE A 44 -2.28 6.76 6.94
C ILE A 44 -2.36 5.24 6.93
N VAL A 45 -2.96 4.68 7.98
CA VAL A 45 -3.19 3.24 8.12
C VAL A 45 -4.63 2.95 7.72
N ILE A 46 -4.81 1.91 6.92
CA ILE A 46 -6.09 1.51 6.36
C ILE A 46 -6.46 0.13 6.91
N ASP A 47 -7.65 0.03 7.48
CA ASP A 47 -8.31 -1.24 7.71
C ASP A 47 -8.94 -1.74 6.41
N LEU A 48 -8.54 -2.94 5.98
CA LEU A 48 -9.00 -3.58 4.75
C LEU A 48 -9.94 -4.77 5.04
N GLY A 49 -10.24 -5.07 6.30
CA GLY A 49 -10.92 -6.32 6.68
C GLY A 49 -10.09 -7.58 6.40
N LEU A 50 -8.78 -7.40 6.15
CA LEU A 50 -7.80 -8.47 5.95
C LEU A 50 -6.96 -8.66 7.22
N PRO A 51 -6.30 -9.82 7.40
CA PRO A 51 -5.37 -10.04 8.52
C PRO A 51 -4.18 -9.06 8.57
N PHE A 52 -3.94 -8.32 7.48
CA PHE A 52 -2.87 -7.36 7.34
C PHE A 52 -3.44 -5.99 6.98
N GLN A 53 -2.92 -4.95 7.64
CA GLN A 53 -3.35 -3.57 7.39
C GLN A 53 -2.76 -3.02 6.10
N GLY A 54 -3.53 -2.15 5.46
CA GLY A 54 -3.06 -1.29 4.39
C GLY A 54 -2.32 -0.07 4.93
N PHE A 55 -1.45 0.50 4.12
CA PHE A 55 -0.76 1.74 4.46
C PHE A 55 -0.54 2.60 3.22
N VAL A 56 -0.93 3.87 3.31
CA VAL A 56 -0.59 4.89 2.32
C VAL A 56 0.52 5.76 2.89
N ASP A 57 1.63 5.85 2.15
CA ASP A 57 2.78 6.67 2.51
C ASP A 57 2.47 8.18 2.37
N VAL A 58 3.03 8.99 3.26
CA VAL A 58 2.92 10.47 3.20
C VAL A 58 3.29 11.01 1.82
N MET A 59 4.26 10.39 1.15
CA MET A 59 4.71 10.80 -0.19
C MET A 59 3.68 10.56 -1.28
N LEU A 60 2.55 9.91 -1.01
CA LEU A 60 1.46 9.67 -1.95
C LEU A 60 0.23 10.55 -1.67
N LEU A 61 0.23 11.27 -0.54
CA LEU A 61 -0.86 12.13 -0.06
C LEU A 61 -0.61 13.60 -0.42
N PRO A 62 -1.65 14.46 -0.44
CA PRO A 62 -1.49 15.90 -0.58
C PRO A 62 -0.53 16.48 0.45
N TYR A 63 0.25 17.50 0.09
CA TYR A 63 1.07 18.22 1.06
C TYR A 63 0.21 18.91 2.13
N ASP A 64 -0.97 19.40 1.74
CA ASP A 64 -1.96 19.93 2.67
C ASP A 64 -2.67 18.79 3.39
N VAL A 65 -2.34 18.64 4.67
CA VAL A 65 -2.90 17.63 5.58
C VAL A 65 -4.42 17.72 5.70
N SER A 66 -5.02 18.91 5.54
CA SER A 66 -6.48 19.07 5.64
C SER A 66 -7.23 18.34 4.53
N ARG A 67 -6.53 18.01 3.44
CA ARG A 67 -7.08 17.24 2.31
C ARG A 67 -6.91 15.73 2.49
N TRP A 68 -6.30 15.26 3.58
CA TRP A 68 -6.16 13.84 3.84
C TRP A 68 -7.53 13.24 4.22
N PRO A 69 -7.79 11.96 3.89
CA PRO A 69 -8.98 11.30 4.39
C PRO A 69 -8.88 11.16 5.92
N SER A 70 -9.94 11.55 6.62
CA SER A 70 -10.00 11.51 8.09
C SER A 70 -10.23 10.07 8.60
N PRO A 71 -9.84 9.72 9.84
CA PRO A 71 -10.22 8.44 10.45
C PRO A 71 -11.73 8.17 10.32
N GLY A 72 -12.08 6.92 9.99
CA GLY A 72 -13.45 6.50 9.69
C GLY A 72 -13.89 6.74 8.24
N THR A 73 -13.09 7.44 7.41
CA THR A 73 -13.39 7.58 5.98
C THR A 73 -13.18 6.26 5.27
N THR A 74 -14.24 5.74 4.65
CA THR A 74 -14.17 4.59 3.73
C THR A 74 -14.00 5.07 2.29
N THR A 75 -13.00 4.56 1.59
CA THR A 75 -12.72 4.90 0.19
C THR A 75 -11.96 3.76 -0.49
N ASP A 76 -11.81 3.86 -1.81
CA ASP A 76 -11.04 2.91 -2.59
C ASP A 76 -9.55 3.29 -2.69
N PHE A 77 -8.72 2.25 -2.72
CA PHE A 77 -7.28 2.31 -2.84
C PHE A 77 -6.81 1.32 -3.91
N LEU A 78 -5.67 1.58 -4.52
CA LEU A 78 -4.98 0.62 -5.38
C LEU A 78 -3.78 0.04 -4.65
N ILE A 79 -3.51 -1.26 -4.81
CA ILE A 79 -2.30 -1.89 -4.29
C ILE A 79 -1.09 -1.30 -5.00
N TRP A 80 -0.36 -0.45 -4.30
CA TRP A 80 0.82 0.25 -4.80
C TRP A 80 2.08 -0.59 -4.70
N TRP A 81 2.29 -1.34 -3.63
CA TRP A 81 3.51 -2.15 -3.47
C TRP A 81 3.33 -3.21 -2.38
N MET A 82 4.03 -4.33 -2.51
CA MET A 82 4.06 -5.38 -1.50
C MET A 82 5.47 -5.98 -1.45
N ASP A 83 6.17 -5.80 -0.34
CA ASP A 83 7.49 -6.37 -0.11
C ASP A 83 7.42 -7.64 0.74
N LYS A 84 8.57 -8.08 1.28
CA LYS A 84 8.63 -9.25 2.19
C LYS A 84 8.07 -8.94 3.59
N ARG A 85 7.89 -7.66 3.95
CA ARG A 85 7.29 -7.27 5.22
C ARG A 85 5.76 -7.37 5.09
N PRO A 86 5.06 -7.77 6.15
CA PRO A 86 3.62 -8.01 6.11
C PRO A 86 2.81 -6.70 6.15
N GLN A 87 2.89 -5.91 5.08
CA GLN A 87 2.16 -4.65 4.95
C GLN A 87 1.83 -4.37 3.47
N ILE A 88 0.55 -4.10 3.20
CA ILE A 88 0.07 -3.78 1.85
C ILE A 88 0.25 -2.26 1.66
N ARG A 89 1.17 -1.84 0.77
CA ARG A 89 1.28 -0.42 0.42
C ARG A 89 0.19 -0.07 -0.57
N LEU A 90 -0.47 1.05 -0.33
CA LEU A 90 -1.62 1.51 -1.06
C LEU A 90 -1.38 2.91 -1.61
N VAL A 91 -2.13 3.25 -2.65
CA VAL A 91 -2.31 4.61 -3.12
C VAL A 91 -3.82 4.90 -3.21
N PRO A 92 -4.32 6.07 -2.80
CA PRO A 92 -5.75 6.41 -2.92
C PRO A 92 -6.20 6.36 -4.38
N ALA A 93 -7.34 5.69 -4.66
CA ALA A 93 -7.91 5.63 -6.01
C ALA A 93 -8.60 6.94 -6.40
N ASP A 94 -9.13 7.67 -5.41
CA ASP A 94 -9.66 9.02 -5.58
C ASP A 94 -8.53 10.05 -5.66
N ARG A 95 -8.55 10.88 -6.71
CA ARG A 95 -7.55 11.93 -6.95
C ARG A 95 -7.51 12.97 -5.84
N ARG A 96 -8.63 13.26 -5.17
CA ARG A 96 -8.66 14.31 -4.14
C ARG A 96 -7.75 14.00 -2.95
N TYR A 97 -7.52 12.70 -2.72
CA TYR A 97 -6.66 12.17 -1.65
C TYR A 97 -5.24 11.82 -2.11
N ARG A 98 -4.87 12.11 -3.37
CA ARG A 98 -3.50 11.96 -3.86
C ARG A 98 -2.78 13.30 -3.86
N ARG A 99 -1.45 13.25 -3.78
CA ARG A 99 -0.61 14.41 -4.11
C ARG A 99 -0.95 14.97 -5.49
N ASP A 100 -0.88 16.28 -5.65
CA ASP A 100 -1.32 16.97 -6.86
C ASP A 100 -0.42 16.65 -8.07
N ASP A 101 0.87 16.42 -7.84
CA ASP A 101 1.88 16.09 -8.83
C ASP A 101 2.12 14.57 -8.97
N PHE A 102 1.16 13.74 -8.57
CA PHE A 102 1.34 12.28 -8.47
C PHE A 102 1.86 11.63 -9.76
N ASP A 103 1.27 11.99 -10.90
CA ASP A 103 1.61 11.40 -12.19
C ASP A 103 3.07 11.70 -12.58
N THR A 104 3.52 12.95 -12.37
CA THR A 104 4.91 13.36 -12.61
C THR A 104 5.86 12.76 -11.57
N TRP A 105 5.48 12.77 -10.30
CA TRP A 105 6.28 12.23 -9.20
C TRP A 105 6.57 10.74 -9.41
N ARG A 106 5.55 9.95 -9.81
CA ARG A 106 5.66 8.52 -10.11
C ARG A 106 6.72 8.25 -11.16
N LEU A 107 6.76 9.01 -12.24
CA LEU A 107 7.73 8.82 -13.34
C LEU A 107 9.19 9.00 -12.87
N GLY A 108 9.43 9.87 -11.88
CA GLY A 108 10.78 10.11 -11.33
C GLY A 108 11.17 9.21 -10.16
N HIS A 109 10.21 8.59 -9.47
CA HIS A 109 10.46 7.87 -8.20
C HIS A 109 10.23 6.36 -8.29
N VAL A 110 9.60 5.89 -9.38
CA VAL A 110 9.47 4.47 -9.66
C VAL A 110 10.54 4.08 -10.68
N SER A 111 11.37 3.09 -10.34
CA SER A 111 12.34 2.55 -11.29
C SER A 111 11.64 2.12 -12.59
N PRO A 112 12.19 2.42 -13.78
CA PRO A 112 11.64 1.97 -15.05
C PRO A 112 11.50 0.44 -15.17
N SER A 113 12.30 -0.31 -14.40
CA SER A 113 12.25 -1.78 -14.32
C SER A 113 11.24 -2.31 -13.29
N SER A 114 10.59 -1.44 -12.53
CA SER A 114 9.59 -1.82 -11.53
C SER A 114 8.31 -2.29 -12.22
N PRO A 115 7.61 -3.32 -11.72
CA PRO A 115 6.26 -3.60 -12.20
C PRO A 115 5.27 -2.43 -12.03
N LEU A 116 5.62 -1.41 -11.22
CA LEU A 116 4.85 -0.17 -11.06
C LEU A 116 5.09 0.88 -12.17
N SER A 117 6.13 0.73 -12.99
CA SER A 117 6.34 1.57 -14.18
C SER A 117 5.56 1.07 -15.39
N ARG A 118 5.04 -0.17 -15.34
CA ARG A 118 4.29 -0.78 -16.44
C ARG A 118 2.96 -0.08 -16.68
N GLU A 119 2.56 -0.05 -17.95
CA GLU A 119 1.26 0.42 -18.45
C GLU A 119 0.07 -0.32 -17.82
N ASP A 120 0.31 -1.49 -17.21
CA ASP A 120 -0.70 -2.31 -16.51
C ASP A 120 -1.14 -1.71 -15.17
N PHE A 121 -0.34 -0.81 -14.55
CA PHE A 121 -0.79 -0.02 -13.39
C PHE A 121 -1.66 1.13 -13.87
N GLN A 122 -2.87 0.79 -14.33
CA GLN A 122 -3.86 1.74 -14.78
C GLN A 122 -4.67 2.23 -13.58
N PHE A 123 -4.51 3.51 -13.24
CA PHE A 123 -5.58 4.22 -12.54
C PHE A 123 -6.75 4.28 -13.50
N ASN A 124 -7.65 3.31 -13.47
CA ASN A 124 -8.83 3.38 -14.30
C ASN A 124 -9.70 4.54 -13.78
N PRO A 125 -9.83 5.66 -14.51
CA PRO A 125 -10.51 6.86 -14.02
C PRO A 125 -12.03 6.78 -14.24
N ARG A 126 -12.55 5.59 -14.55
CA ARG A 126 -13.96 5.33 -14.81
C ARG A 126 -14.51 4.43 -13.71
N ASP A 127 -14.82 5.03 -12.57
CA ASP A 127 -15.93 4.72 -11.67
C ASP A 127 -16.15 5.93 -10.77
#